data_AF-A0A1G0SW81-F1
#
_entry.id   AF-A0A1G0SW81-F1
#
_cell.length_a   1.000
_cell.length_b   1.000
_cell.length_c   1.000
_cell.angle_alpha   90.00
_cell.angle_beta   90.00
_cell.angle_gamma   90.00
#
_symmetry.space_group_name_H-M   'P 1'
#
loop_
_entity.id
_entity.type
_entity.pdbx_description
1 polymer ?
#
loop_
_entity_poly.entity_id
_entity_poly.type
_entity_poly.pdbx_seq_one_letter_code
_entity_poly.pdbx_strand_id
1 'polypeptide(L)'
;MLRFFSPPNQLTFLRILLTPVFVGMYLSQDPTIRQLSLAVFVIAMLTDWYDGWVARRWGFVTRWGTFFDPFADKVFISSTLFAFVAVGLVPGWTVWAIVGRDVVITFLRSYSELKGRPFDTSRLAKSKTFFQFLAICYILVLDVARTMTSLENSWRDTVNSLLSRTIIDPLMIFAATFTLITGIAYIITNRTTLRKLYGLPD
;
A
#
# COMPACT_ATOMS: atom_id res chain seq x y z
N MET A 1 15.15 -18.46 -22.51
CA MET A 1 15.27 -17.03 -22.86
C MET A 1 14.72 -16.20 -21.71
N LEU A 2 15.56 -15.33 -21.14
CA LEU A 2 15.27 -14.50 -19.98
C LEU A 2 14.13 -13.50 -20.30
N ARG A 3 12.88 -13.86 -20.02
CA ARG A 3 11.73 -12.94 -20.11
C ARG A 3 11.70 -12.01 -18.88
N PHE A 4 12.77 -11.21 -18.70
CA PHE A 4 12.74 -10.07 -17.78
C PHE A 4 11.80 -8.97 -18.30
N PHE A 5 11.72 -8.82 -19.62
CA PHE A 5 10.92 -7.82 -20.34
C PHE A 5 9.53 -8.36 -20.72
N SER A 6 8.71 -8.69 -19.73
CA SER A 6 7.27 -8.77 -19.95
C SER A 6 6.64 -7.40 -19.66
N PRO A 7 5.58 -6.97 -20.38
CA PRO A 7 4.89 -5.71 -20.10
C PRO A 7 4.48 -5.51 -18.63
N PRO A 8 4.02 -6.55 -17.89
CA PRO A 8 3.72 -6.42 -16.46
C PRO A 8 4.95 -6.07 -15.62
N ASN A 9 6.10 -6.72 -15.85
CA ASN A 9 7.30 -6.46 -15.07
C ASN A 9 7.78 -5.01 -15.25
N GLN A 10 7.67 -4.45 -16.46
CA GLN A 10 8.06 -3.05 -16.73
C GLN A 10 7.21 -2.06 -15.93
N LEU A 11 5.92 -2.33 -15.77
CA LEU A 11 5.01 -1.50 -14.99
C LEU A 11 5.32 -1.58 -13.49
N THR A 12 5.69 -2.76 -13.00
CA THR A 12 6.17 -2.94 -11.61
C THR A 12 7.46 -2.16 -11.35
N PHE A 13 8.44 -2.23 -12.27
CA PHE A 13 9.66 -1.43 -12.19
C PHE A 13 9.36 0.07 -12.25
N LEU A 14 8.44 0.48 -13.13
CA LEU A 14 8.00 1.86 -13.21
C LEU A 14 7.41 2.32 -11.88
N ARG A 15 6.58 1.51 -11.19
CA ARG A 15 6.02 1.87 -9.87
C ARG A 15 7.11 2.04 -8.82
N ILE A 16 8.09 1.15 -8.80
CA ILE A 16 9.25 1.28 -7.89
C ILE A 16 9.98 2.60 -8.14
N LEU A 17 10.14 3.01 -9.41
CA LEU A 17 10.74 4.29 -9.77
C LEU A 17 9.85 5.50 -9.46
N LEU A 18 8.54 5.38 -9.66
CA LEU A 18 7.57 6.44 -9.35
C LEU A 18 7.40 6.65 -7.84
N THR A 19 7.70 5.65 -7.02
CA THR A 19 7.60 5.76 -5.55
C THR A 19 8.46 6.89 -4.97
N PRO A 20 9.79 6.94 -5.18
CA PRO A 20 10.61 8.05 -4.67
C PRO A 20 10.28 9.38 -5.34
N VAL A 21 9.87 9.38 -6.61
CA VAL A 21 9.39 10.60 -7.31
C VAL A 21 8.16 11.16 -6.60
N PHE A 22 7.17 10.32 -6.33
CA PHE A 22 5.97 10.68 -5.59
C PHE A 22 6.32 11.24 -4.21
N VAL A 23 7.15 10.55 -3.43
CA VAL A 23 7.53 10.99 -2.08
C VAL A 23 8.25 12.33 -2.13
N GLY A 24 9.22 12.49 -3.05
CA GLY A 24 9.96 13.74 -3.20
C GLY A 24 9.06 14.91 -3.59
N MET A 25 8.11 14.68 -4.50
CA MET A 25 7.14 15.70 -4.90
C MET A 25 6.15 16.04 -3.78
N TYR A 26 5.64 15.03 -3.07
CA TYR A 26 4.67 15.24 -2.01
C TYR A 26 5.25 15.97 -0.79
N LEU A 27 6.52 15.71 -0.46
CA LEU A 27 7.24 16.39 0.61
C LEU A 27 7.78 17.77 0.21
N SER A 28 7.61 18.18 -1.05
CA SER A 28 8.02 19.50 -1.51
C SER A 28 7.25 20.60 -0.79
N GLN A 29 7.96 21.70 -0.49
CA GLN A 29 7.36 22.91 0.06
C GLN A 29 6.61 23.73 -1.01
N ASP A 30 6.90 23.48 -2.29
CA ASP A 30 6.20 24.10 -3.41
C ASP A 30 4.79 23.49 -3.57
N PRO A 31 3.71 24.28 -3.42
CA PRO A 31 2.34 23.80 -3.54
C PRO A 31 2.03 23.16 -4.90
N THR A 32 2.59 23.68 -5.99
CA THR A 32 2.37 23.16 -7.34
C THR A 32 3.05 21.81 -7.51
N ILE A 33 4.29 21.65 -7.01
CA ILE A 33 4.98 20.36 -7.04
C ILE A 33 4.22 19.32 -6.20
N ARG A 34 3.73 19.73 -5.03
CA ARG A 34 2.92 18.86 -4.17
C ARG A 34 1.59 18.47 -4.81
N GLN A 35 0.95 19.36 -5.57
CA GLN A 35 -0.25 19.03 -6.34
C GLN A 35 0.03 18.01 -7.44
N LEU A 36 1.16 18.14 -8.14
CA LEU A 36 1.56 17.18 -9.17
C LEU A 36 1.86 15.78 -8.60
N SER A 37 2.15 15.66 -7.30
CA SER A 37 2.33 14.35 -6.68
C SER A 37 1.05 13.51 -6.73
N LEU A 38 -0.13 14.14 -6.70
CA LEU A 38 -1.41 13.44 -6.87
C LEU A 38 -1.52 12.78 -8.25
N ALA A 39 -1.06 13.46 -9.30
CA ALA A 39 -1.04 12.90 -10.65
C ALA A 39 -0.11 11.68 -10.72
N VAL A 40 1.08 11.77 -10.12
CA VAL A 40 2.03 10.64 -10.03
C VAL A 40 1.41 9.47 -9.27
N PHE A 41 0.73 9.74 -8.16
CA PHE A 41 0.06 8.72 -7.36
C PHE A 41 -1.02 7.99 -8.17
N VAL A 42 -1.88 8.74 -8.86
CA VAL A 42 -2.94 8.18 -9.72
C VAL A 42 -2.34 7.33 -10.84
N ILE A 43 -1.29 7.81 -11.51
CA ILE A 43 -0.59 7.04 -12.55
C ILE A 43 -0.04 5.74 -11.96
N ALA A 44 0.66 5.80 -10.83
CA ALA A 44 1.24 4.63 -10.18
C ALA A 44 0.18 3.57 -9.84
N MET A 45 -1.00 3.97 -9.37
CA MET A 45 -2.10 3.04 -9.12
C MET A 45 -2.74 2.48 -10.39
N LEU A 46 -2.97 3.33 -11.40
CA LEU A 46 -3.56 2.87 -12.66
C LEU A 46 -2.67 1.84 -13.34
N THR A 47 -1.35 2.01 -13.24
CA THR A 47 -0.39 1.02 -13.75
C THR A 47 -0.47 -0.33 -13.03
N ASP A 48 -0.74 -0.36 -11.71
CA ASP A 48 -1.01 -1.60 -10.94
C ASP A 48 -2.26 -2.32 -11.39
N TRP A 49 -3.35 -1.57 -11.52
CA TRP A 49 -4.59 -2.19 -11.96
C TRP A 49 -4.46 -2.74 -13.39
N TYR A 50 -3.75 -2.01 -14.26
CA TYR A 50 -3.53 -2.41 -15.64
C TYR A 50 -2.58 -3.62 -15.75
N ASP A 51 -1.48 -3.68 -15.00
CA ASP A 51 -0.56 -4.83 -15.03
C ASP A 51 -1.27 -6.13 -14.62
N GLY A 52 -2.09 -6.08 -13.57
CA GLY A 52 -2.82 -7.22 -13.06
C GLY A 52 -3.94 -7.66 -14.00
N TRP A 53 -4.50 -6.73 -14.78
CA TRP A 53 -5.45 -7.05 -15.84
C TRP A 53 -4.77 -7.73 -17.04
N VAL A 54 -3.66 -7.18 -17.53
CA VAL A 54 -2.91 -7.74 -18.66
C VAL A 54 -2.36 -9.12 -18.32
N ALA A 55 -1.76 -9.29 -17.13
CA ALA A 55 -1.21 -10.56 -16.68
C ALA A 55 -2.29 -11.67 -16.61
N ARG A 56 -3.48 -11.35 -16.08
CA ARG A 56 -4.61 -12.30 -16.00
C ARG A 56 -5.19 -12.66 -17.36
N ARG A 57 -5.28 -11.70 -18.29
CA ARG A 57 -5.90 -11.91 -19.59
C ARG A 57 -4.99 -12.62 -20.59
N TRP A 58 -3.67 -12.47 -20.48
CA TRP A 58 -2.70 -12.97 -21.47
C TRP A 58 -1.77 -14.06 -20.91
N GLY A 59 -1.91 -14.45 -19.64
CA GLY A 59 -1.16 -15.55 -19.03
C GLY A 59 0.34 -15.28 -18.85
N PHE A 60 0.77 -14.02 -18.89
CA PHE A 60 2.17 -13.63 -18.68
C PHE A 60 2.54 -13.65 -17.19
N VAL A 61 2.63 -14.85 -16.61
CA VAL A 61 3.09 -15.05 -15.24
C VAL A 61 4.57 -15.38 -15.27
N THR A 62 5.41 -14.47 -14.78
CA THR A 62 6.85 -14.73 -14.58
C THR A 62 7.14 -14.91 -13.11
N ARG A 63 8.06 -15.83 -12.76
CA ARG A 63 8.47 -16.09 -11.36
C ARG A 63 9.01 -14.84 -10.65
N TRP A 64 9.61 -13.93 -11.42
CA TRP A 64 10.10 -12.65 -10.92
C TRP A 64 8.96 -11.65 -10.67
N GLY A 65 8.04 -11.47 -11.63
CA GLY A 65 6.87 -10.60 -11.46
C GLY A 65 6.01 -11.01 -10.26
N THR A 66 5.74 -12.31 -10.09
CA THR A 66 4.95 -12.81 -8.95
C THR A 66 5.53 -12.46 -7.58
N PHE A 67 6.84 -12.21 -7.48
CA PHE A 67 7.49 -11.78 -6.26
C PHE A 67 7.61 -10.25 -6.16
N PHE A 68 7.97 -9.58 -7.26
CA PHE A 68 8.17 -8.14 -7.29
C PHE A 68 6.86 -7.34 -7.25
N ASP A 69 5.76 -7.84 -7.81
CA ASP A 69 4.49 -7.09 -7.84
C ASP A 69 3.95 -6.83 -6.41
N PRO A 70 3.82 -7.85 -5.53
CA PRO A 70 3.40 -7.61 -4.16
C PRO A 70 4.41 -6.75 -3.37
N PHE A 71 5.70 -6.86 -3.69
CA PHE A 71 6.74 -6.07 -3.02
C PHE A 71 6.64 -4.59 -3.40
N ALA A 72 6.54 -4.27 -4.70
CA ALA A 72 6.41 -2.90 -5.20
C ALA A 72 5.17 -2.21 -4.64
N ASP A 73 4.03 -2.92 -4.58
CA ASP A 73 2.80 -2.41 -3.95
C ASP A 73 3.03 -2.04 -2.47
N LYS A 74 3.66 -2.94 -1.69
CA LYS A 74 3.98 -2.66 -0.28
C LYS A 74 4.96 -1.51 -0.10
N VAL A 75 5.96 -1.39 -0.97
CA VAL A 75 6.91 -0.27 -0.92
C VAL A 75 6.19 1.05 -1.20
N PHE A 76 5.34 1.11 -2.23
CA PHE A 76 4.61 2.32 -2.58
C PHE A 76 3.65 2.77 -1.47
N ILE A 77 2.81 1.85 -0.97
CA ILE A 77 1.86 2.11 0.11
C ILE A 77 2.58 2.54 1.39
N SER A 78 3.65 1.83 1.77
CA SER A 78 4.40 2.13 3.00
C SER A 78 5.09 3.49 2.89
N SER A 79 5.70 3.79 1.75
CA SER A 79 6.36 5.08 1.51
C SER A 79 5.36 6.24 1.56
N THR A 80 4.16 6.04 1.02
CA THR A 80 3.08 7.03 1.10
C THR A 80 2.64 7.30 2.55
N LEU A 81 2.44 6.25 3.35
CA LEU A 81 2.10 6.39 4.76
C LEU A 81 3.20 7.10 5.55
N PHE A 82 4.47 6.77 5.30
CA PHE A 82 5.59 7.46 5.93
C PHE A 82 5.69 8.93 5.51
N ALA A 83 5.35 9.26 4.26
CA ALA A 83 5.29 10.64 3.81
C ALA A 83 4.21 11.44 4.57
N PHE A 84 3.05 10.84 4.87
CA PHE A 84 2.03 11.46 5.72
C PHE A 84 2.51 11.69 7.15
N VAL A 85 3.31 10.77 7.70
CA VAL A 85 3.94 10.95 9.03
C VAL A 85 4.90 12.13 8.99
N ALA A 86 5.71 12.25 7.94
CA ALA A 86 6.69 13.33 7.80
C ALA A 86 6.04 14.72 7.73
N VAL A 87 4.84 14.82 7.15
CA VAL A 87 4.04 16.06 7.13
C VAL A 87 3.16 16.22 8.39
N GLY A 88 3.17 15.24 9.29
CA GLY A 88 2.46 15.30 10.58
C GLY A 88 0.95 15.07 10.48
N LEU A 89 0.47 14.48 9.39
CA LEU A 89 -0.96 14.20 9.16
C LEU A 89 -1.45 12.96 9.90
N VAL A 90 -0.61 11.95 10.06
CA VAL A 90 -1.00 10.67 10.68
C VAL A 90 -0.08 10.31 11.85
N PRO A 91 -0.58 9.59 12.88
CA PRO A 91 0.24 9.14 13.99
C PRO A 91 1.25 8.08 13.54
N GLY A 92 2.55 8.34 13.73
CA GLY A 92 3.62 7.46 13.26
C GLY A 92 3.54 6.02 13.76
N TRP A 93 3.05 5.79 14.98
CA TRP A 93 2.90 4.45 15.53
C TRP A 93 1.87 3.59 14.76
N THR A 94 0.81 4.20 14.21
CA THR A 94 -0.18 3.47 13.39
C THR A 94 0.45 2.99 12.09
N VAL A 95 1.30 3.81 11.48
CA VAL A 95 2.03 3.48 10.26
C VAL A 95 3.03 2.36 10.52
N TRP A 96 3.82 2.43 11.59
CA TRP A 96 4.73 1.34 11.97
C TRP A 96 3.99 0.02 12.21
N ALA A 97 2.83 0.05 12.88
CA ALA A 97 2.02 -1.15 13.10
C ALA A 97 1.51 -1.77 11.77
N ILE A 98 1.02 -0.93 10.85
CA ILE A 98 0.54 -1.36 9.54
C ILE A 98 1.68 -1.94 8.69
N VAL A 99 2.77 -1.19 8.54
CA VAL A 99 3.92 -1.56 7.69
C VAL A 99 4.63 -2.78 8.25
N GLY A 100 4.93 -2.80 9.55
CA GLY A 100 5.60 -3.93 10.20
C GLY A 100 4.83 -5.23 10.03
N ARG A 101 3.51 -5.20 10.26
CA ARG A 101 2.64 -6.34 10.00
C ARG A 101 2.70 -6.76 8.54
N ASP A 102 2.56 -5.83 7.61
CA ASP A 102 2.50 -6.16 6.18
C ASP A 102 3.80 -6.77 5.65
N VAL A 103 4.95 -6.29 6.11
CA VAL A 103 6.27 -6.88 5.80
C VAL A 103 6.35 -8.31 6.33
N VAL A 104 5.99 -8.55 7.60
CA VAL A 104 6.03 -9.89 8.21
C VAL A 104 5.13 -10.87 7.45
N ILE A 105 3.88 -10.50 7.16
CA ILE A 105 2.95 -11.39 6.45
C ILE A 105 3.40 -11.66 5.01
N THR A 106 3.94 -10.64 4.33
CA THR A 106 4.46 -10.79 2.96
C THR A 106 5.64 -11.74 2.94
N PHE A 107 6.59 -11.58 3.86
CA PHE A 107 7.76 -12.46 3.97
C PHE A 107 7.36 -13.91 4.28
N LEU A 108 6.46 -14.12 5.25
CA LEU A 108 5.96 -15.46 5.59
C LEU A 108 5.29 -16.13 4.39
N ARG A 109 4.48 -15.38 3.64
CA ARG A 109 3.81 -15.88 2.44
C ARG A 109 4.82 -16.26 1.36
N SER A 110 5.76 -15.37 1.02
CA SER A 110 6.79 -15.63 0.01
C SER A 110 7.65 -16.84 0.39
N TYR A 111 8.04 -16.97 1.66
CA TYR A 111 8.79 -18.12 2.14
C TYR A 111 8.01 -19.44 2.02
N SER A 112 6.71 -19.43 2.31
CA SER A 112 5.85 -20.61 2.18
C SER A 112 5.61 -21.02 0.72
N GLU A 113 5.42 -20.04 -0.17
CA GLU A 113 5.30 -20.28 -1.62
C GLU A 113 6.58 -20.91 -2.19
N LEU A 114 7.77 -20.48 -1.75
CA LEU A 114 9.05 -21.09 -2.14
C LEU A 114 9.19 -22.55 -1.70
N LYS A 115 8.56 -22.93 -0.60
CA LYS A 115 8.53 -24.31 -0.07
C LYS A 115 7.38 -25.16 -0.64
N GLY A 116 6.63 -24.63 -1.62
CA GLY A 116 5.56 -25.36 -2.31
C GLY A 116 4.29 -25.54 -1.48
N ARG A 117 4.09 -24.73 -0.42
CA ARG A 117 2.93 -24.79 0.46
C ARG A 117 2.22 -23.43 0.48
N PRO A 118 1.39 -23.11 -0.52
CA PRO A 118 0.71 -21.83 -0.56
C PRO A 118 -0.23 -21.67 0.65
N PHE A 119 -0.30 -20.46 1.18
CA PHE A 119 -1.20 -20.11 2.28
C PHE A 119 -2.61 -19.82 1.78
N ASP A 120 -3.60 -20.23 2.56
CA ASP A 120 -5.00 -19.94 2.27
C ASP A 120 -5.29 -18.45 2.55
N THR A 121 -5.77 -17.75 1.52
CA THR A 121 -6.13 -16.35 1.65
C THR A 121 -7.58 -16.21 2.12
N SER A 122 -7.78 -15.71 3.33
CA SER A 122 -9.10 -15.35 3.88
C SER A 122 -9.70 -14.12 3.17
N ARG A 123 -11.03 -14.11 2.98
CA ARG A 123 -11.79 -12.93 2.47
C ARG A 123 -11.55 -11.68 3.32
N LEU A 124 -11.38 -11.83 4.64
CA LEU A 124 -11.09 -10.72 5.57
C LEU A 124 -9.76 -10.03 5.24
N ALA A 125 -8.76 -10.78 4.78
CA ALA A 125 -7.47 -10.23 4.40
C ALA A 125 -7.54 -9.40 3.10
N LYS A 126 -8.50 -9.66 2.22
CA LYS A 126 -8.74 -8.84 1.01
C LYS A 126 -9.37 -7.50 1.36
N SER A 127 -10.35 -7.48 2.26
CA SER A 127 -11.03 -6.25 2.67
C SER A 127 -10.09 -5.25 3.35
N LYS A 128 -9.04 -5.72 4.04
CA LYS A 128 -8.06 -4.83 4.69
C LYS A 128 -7.40 -3.86 3.71
N THR A 129 -6.99 -4.37 2.54
CA THR A 129 -6.25 -3.59 1.57
C THR A 129 -7.14 -2.51 1.00
N PHE A 130 -8.42 -2.81 0.78
CA PHE A 130 -9.40 -1.82 0.34
C PHE A 130 -9.55 -0.66 1.35
N PHE A 131 -9.71 -0.95 2.64
CA PHE A 131 -9.84 0.10 3.66
C PHE A 131 -8.56 0.95 3.80
N GLN A 132 -7.40 0.30 3.81
CA GLN A 132 -6.11 1.00 3.89
C GLN A 132 -5.89 1.90 2.68
N PHE A 133 -6.18 1.37 1.49
CA PHE A 133 -6.08 2.09 0.24
C PHE A 133 -7.05 3.29 0.18
N LEU A 134 -8.29 3.09 0.62
CA LEU A 134 -9.29 4.15 0.71
C LEU A 134 -8.86 5.27 1.66
N ALA A 135 -8.30 4.93 2.83
CA ALA A 135 -7.78 5.91 3.78
C ALA A 135 -6.64 6.74 3.18
N ILE A 136 -5.72 6.10 2.44
CA ILE A 136 -4.62 6.80 1.76
C ILE A 136 -5.15 7.79 0.72
N CYS A 137 -6.08 7.36 -0.14
CA CYS A 137 -6.71 8.25 -1.11
C CYS A 137 -7.41 9.44 -0.46
N TYR A 138 -8.18 9.17 0.60
CA TYR A 138 -8.89 10.19 1.36
C TYR A 138 -7.93 11.26 1.90
N ILE A 139 -6.86 10.84 2.57
CA ILE A 139 -5.86 11.75 3.14
C ILE A 139 -5.15 12.54 2.03
N LEU A 140 -4.66 11.85 0.99
CA LEU A 140 -3.87 12.47 -0.08
C LEU A 140 -4.68 13.53 -0.84
N VAL A 141 -5.91 13.19 -1.24
CA VAL A 141 -6.74 14.09 -2.06
C VAL A 141 -7.10 15.33 -1.26
N LEU A 142 -7.52 15.19 0.00
CA LEU A 142 -7.88 16.34 0.82
C LEU A 142 -6.68 17.22 1.13
N ASP A 143 -5.53 16.61 1.43
CA ASP A 143 -4.31 17.35 1.75
C ASP A 143 -3.76 18.10 0.53
N VAL A 144 -3.79 17.49 -0.65
CA VAL A 144 -3.47 18.18 -1.91
C VAL A 144 -4.48 19.27 -2.20
N ALA A 145 -5.79 19.01 -2.02
CA ALA A 145 -6.83 20.02 -2.19
C ALA A 145 -6.54 21.23 -1.30
N ARG A 146 -6.18 21.05 -0.04
CA ARG A 146 -5.82 22.15 0.87
C ARG A 146 -4.74 23.10 0.32
N THR A 147 -3.82 22.60 -0.51
CA THR A 147 -2.75 23.40 -1.12
C THR A 147 -3.19 24.19 -2.37
N MET A 148 -4.37 23.89 -2.93
CA MET A 148 -4.88 24.58 -4.12
C MET A 148 -5.32 26.00 -3.75
N THR A 149 -4.59 26.97 -4.29
CA THR A 149 -4.83 28.40 -4.06
C THR A 149 -6.22 28.86 -4.52
N SER A 150 -6.83 28.16 -5.47
CA SER A 150 -8.14 28.47 -6.05
C SER A 150 -9.35 28.06 -5.19
N LEU A 151 -9.16 27.38 -4.05
CA LEU A 151 -10.27 27.05 -3.17
C LEU A 151 -10.78 28.28 -2.43
N GLU A 152 -12.08 28.54 -2.54
CA GLU A 152 -12.80 29.52 -1.73
C GLU A 152 -12.62 29.20 -0.23
N ASN A 153 -12.60 30.23 0.61
CA ASN A 153 -12.32 30.11 2.05
C ASN A 153 -13.24 29.08 2.74
N SER A 154 -14.53 29.05 2.38
CA SER A 154 -15.52 28.10 2.91
C SER A 154 -15.16 26.63 2.66
N TRP A 155 -14.61 26.32 1.48
CA TRP A 155 -14.18 24.96 1.15
C TRP A 155 -12.88 24.58 1.86
N ARG A 156 -11.97 25.54 2.03
CA ARG A 156 -10.72 25.32 2.78
C ARG A 156 -10.98 24.94 4.23
N ASP A 157 -11.93 25.62 4.89
CA ASP A 157 -12.30 25.32 6.28
C ASP A 157 -12.92 23.93 6.41
N THR A 158 -13.77 23.56 5.44
CA THR A 158 -14.35 22.21 5.37
C THR A 158 -13.26 21.15 5.20
N VAL A 159 -12.31 21.35 4.28
CA VAL A 159 -11.17 20.44 4.05
C VAL A 159 -10.29 20.34 5.30
N ASN A 160 -10.01 21.45 5.98
CA ASN A 160 -9.24 21.46 7.22
C ASN A 160 -9.95 20.70 8.35
N SER A 161 -11.27 20.82 8.43
CA SER A 161 -12.09 20.06 9.38
C SER A 161 -12.01 18.56 9.09
N LEU A 162 -12.10 18.16 7.81
CA LEU A 162 -11.98 16.76 7.38
C LEU A 162 -10.58 16.16 7.62
N LEU A 163 -9.53 16.97 7.49
CA LEU A 163 -8.15 16.59 7.82
C LEU A 163 -7.79 16.77 9.30
N SER A 164 -8.75 17.13 10.14
CA SER A 164 -8.48 17.32 11.57
C SER A 164 -8.02 16.00 12.21
N ARG A 165 -7.17 16.11 13.23
CA ARG A 165 -6.71 14.95 14.00
C ARG A 165 -7.86 14.14 14.60
N THR A 166 -8.98 14.79 14.91
CA THR A 166 -10.21 14.15 15.38
C THR A 166 -10.79 13.13 14.39
N ILE A 167 -10.58 13.32 13.08
CA ILE A 167 -11.05 12.38 12.05
C ILE A 167 -9.94 11.43 11.62
N ILE A 168 -8.73 11.96 11.37
CA ILE A 168 -7.62 11.16 10.85
C ILE A 168 -7.11 10.14 11.87
N ASP A 169 -6.96 10.52 13.14
CA ASP A 169 -6.38 9.61 14.14
C ASP A 169 -7.27 8.38 14.35
N PRO A 170 -8.60 8.47 14.57
CA PRO A 170 -9.47 7.30 14.68
C PRO A 170 -9.51 6.46 13.41
N LEU A 171 -9.50 7.09 12.23
CA LEU A 171 -9.47 6.37 10.94
C LEU A 171 -8.19 5.51 10.83
N MET A 172 -7.04 6.08 11.16
CA MET A 172 -5.75 5.40 11.12
C MET A 172 -5.63 4.33 12.21
N ILE A 173 -6.15 4.58 13.41
CA ILE A 173 -6.22 3.58 14.49
C ILE A 173 -7.08 2.40 14.08
N PHE A 174 -8.24 2.66 13.46
CA PHE A 174 -9.11 1.62 12.94
C PHE A 174 -8.39 0.80 11.85
N ALA A 175 -7.77 1.46 10.87
CA ALA A 175 -7.02 0.80 9.81
C ALA A 175 -5.86 -0.05 10.36
N ALA A 176 -5.12 0.46 11.35
CA ALA A 176 -4.03 -0.26 12.02
C ALA A 176 -4.56 -1.47 12.79
N THR A 177 -5.60 -1.29 13.60
CA THR A 177 -6.21 -2.37 14.39
C THR A 177 -6.76 -3.47 13.49
N PHE A 178 -7.50 -3.10 12.43
CA PHE A 178 -8.02 -4.04 11.45
C PHE A 178 -6.88 -4.80 10.73
N THR A 179 -5.78 -4.11 10.41
CA THR A 179 -4.59 -4.72 9.81
C THR A 179 -3.93 -5.72 10.76
N LEU A 180 -3.81 -5.39 12.05
CA LEU A 180 -3.27 -6.29 13.07
C LEU A 180 -4.16 -7.52 13.27
N ILE A 181 -5.47 -7.33 13.45
CA ILE A 181 -6.44 -8.43 13.61
C ILE A 181 -6.39 -9.37 12.42
N THR A 182 -6.42 -8.83 11.19
CA THR A 182 -6.33 -9.67 9.98
C THR A 182 -4.97 -10.35 9.85
N GLY A 183 -3.89 -9.76 10.37
CA GLY A 183 -2.56 -10.38 10.42
C GLY A 183 -2.51 -11.58 11.36
N ILE A 184 -3.02 -11.39 12.57
CA ILE A 184 -3.13 -12.46 13.57
C ILE A 184 -4.02 -13.60 13.04
N ALA A 185 -5.20 -13.26 12.51
CA ALA A 185 -6.10 -14.24 11.90
C ALA A 185 -5.42 -15.03 10.78
N TYR A 186 -4.62 -14.36 9.92
CA TYR A 186 -3.88 -15.02 8.85
C TYR A 186 -2.87 -16.04 9.36
N ILE A 187 -2.12 -15.70 10.43
CA ILE A 187 -1.16 -16.61 11.07
C ILE A 187 -1.89 -17.80 11.70
N ILE A 188 -3.02 -17.55 12.39
CA ILE A 188 -3.81 -18.61 13.03
C ILE A 188 -4.38 -19.58 12.00
N THR A 189 -4.98 -19.06 10.92
CA THR A 189 -5.54 -19.89 9.83
C THR A 189 -4.46 -20.77 9.20
N ASN A 190 -3.24 -20.26 9.05
CA ASN A 190 -2.13 -20.98 8.41
C ASN A 190 -1.18 -21.67 9.41
N ARG A 191 -1.59 -21.81 10.69
CA ARG A 191 -0.72 -22.34 11.76
C ARG A 191 -0.21 -23.76 11.48
N THR A 192 -1.04 -24.60 10.86
CA THR A 192 -0.70 -25.99 10.52
C THR A 192 0.31 -26.04 9.40
N THR A 193 0.15 -25.19 8.37
CA THR A 193 1.11 -25.03 7.28
C THR A 193 2.44 -24.49 7.80
N LEU A 194 2.40 -23.50 8.69
CA LEU A 194 3.58 -22.93 9.35
C LEU A 194 4.33 -23.97 10.19
N ARG A 195 3.65 -24.74 11.06
CA ARG A 195 4.30 -25.81 11.85
C ARG A 195 4.99 -26.83 10.97
N LYS A 196 4.30 -27.30 9.92
CA LYS A 196 4.90 -28.24 8.95
C LYS A 196 6.07 -27.61 8.19
N LEU A 197 6.11 -26.29 8.01
CA LEU A 197 7.19 -25.57 7.33
C LEU A 197 8.49 -25.56 8.15
N TYR A 198 8.34 -25.46 9.48
CA TYR A 198 9.46 -25.40 10.44
C TYR A 198 9.76 -26.74 11.12
N GLY A 199 9.07 -27.82 10.72
CA GLY A 199 9.29 -29.16 11.29
C GLY A 199 8.86 -29.29 12.76
N LEU A 200 7.91 -28.47 13.20
CA LEU A 200 7.40 -28.50 14.58
C LEU A 200 6.37 -29.63 14.74
N PRO A 201 6.38 -30.35 15.88
CA PRO A 201 5.38 -31.39 16.18
C PRO A 201 3.96 -30.79 16.32
N ASP A 202 2.95 -31.65 16.07
CA ASP A 202 1.53 -31.31 16.11
C ASP A 202 1.00 -30.97 17.51
#